data_AF-A0A433V2Z6-F1
#
_entry.id   AF-A0A433V2Z6-F1
#
_cell.length_a   1.000
_cell.length_b   1.000
_cell.length_c   1.000
_cell.angle_alpha   90.00
_cell.angle_beta   90.00
_cell.angle_gamma   90.00
#
_symmetry.space_group_name_H-M   'P 1'
#
loop_
_entity.id
_entity.type
_entity.pdbx_description
1 polymer ?
#
loop_
_entity_poly.entity_id
_entity_poly.type
_entity_poly.pdbx_seq_one_letter_code
_entity_poly.pdbx_strand_id
1 'polypeptide(L)' 'MQAPNVKDIPWQILSAKYYIKAGVFSNINYIQRVDTVGGQAPKVGCDSSYVGNEVRVNYSANYYFYGAAQ' A
#
# COMPACT_ATOMS: atom_id res chain seq x y z
N MET A 1 -6.92 -7.72 5.00
CA MET A 1 -7.55 -8.91 4.37
C MET A 1 -6.66 -9.34 3.21
N GLN A 2 -6.56 -10.64 2.89
CA GLN A 2 -5.82 -11.04 1.68
C GLN A 2 -6.50 -10.47 0.43
N ALA A 3 -5.73 -10.16 -0.61
CA ALA A 3 -6.30 -9.87 -1.91
C ALA A 3 -6.95 -11.15 -2.49
N PRO A 4 -7.98 -11.04 -3.34
CA PRO A 4 -8.60 -12.22 -3.96
C PRO A 4 -7.61 -13.10 -4.74
N ASN A 5 -6.61 -12.47 -5.37
CA ASN A 5 -5.50 -13.19 -5.99
C ASN A 5 -4.31 -13.26 -5.02
N VAL A 6 -3.90 -14.49 -4.72
CA VAL A 6 -2.83 -14.81 -3.77
C VAL A 6 -1.44 -14.33 -4.19
N LYS A 7 -1.28 -13.82 -5.42
CA LYS A 7 -0.04 -13.23 -5.93
C LYS A 7 0.05 -11.70 -5.78
N ASP A 8 -1.00 -11.08 -5.24
CA ASP A 8 -1.07 -9.64 -5.05
C ASP A 8 -0.90 -9.28 -3.58
N ILE A 9 -0.43 -8.06 -3.28
CA ILE A 9 -0.30 -7.63 -1.89
C ILE A 9 -1.67 -7.45 -1.22
N PRO A 10 -1.78 -7.61 0.11
CA PRO A 10 -3.06 -7.56 0.81
C PRO A 10 -3.80 -6.23 0.67
N TRP A 11 -5.13 -6.33 0.67
CA TRP A 11 -6.03 -5.19 0.83
C TRP A 11 -6.04 -4.75 2.29
N GLN A 12 -5.94 -3.44 2.50
CA GLN A 12 -5.71 -2.87 3.83
C GLN A 12 -6.45 -1.54 3.99
N ILE A 13 -6.88 -1.28 5.22
CA ILE A 13 -7.26 0.05 5.67
C ILE A 13 -6.17 0.54 6.61
N LEU A 14 -5.70 1.76 6.38
CA LEU A 14 -4.62 2.39 7.12
C LEU A 14 -5.12 3.71 7.71
N SER A 15 -4.77 3.99 8.97
CA SER A 15 -5.00 5.31 9.56
C SER A 15 -4.07 6.35 8.93
N ALA A 16 -4.63 7.47 8.52
CA ALA A 16 -3.86 8.59 8.00
C ALA A 16 -2.97 9.18 9.11
N LYS A 17 -1.76 9.58 8.73
CA LYS A 17 -0.83 10.22 9.66
C LYS A 17 -1.22 11.70 9.83
N TYR A 18 -1.46 12.08 11.07
CA TYR A 18 -2.07 13.35 11.53
C TYR A 18 -1.29 14.64 11.23
N TYR A 19 -0.20 14.60 10.45
CA TYR A 19 0.66 15.77 10.21
C TYR A 19 0.26 16.58 8.99
N ILE A 20 -0.70 16.12 8.17
CA ILE A 20 -1.17 16.86 6.99
C ILE A 20 -2.14 17.94 7.47
N LYS A 21 -1.62 19.08 7.91
CA LYS A 21 -2.43 20.23 8.38
C LYS A 21 -2.96 21.10 7.24
N ALA A 22 -2.53 20.87 6.00
CA ALA A 22 -2.90 21.66 4.83
C ALA A 22 -2.92 20.79 3.56
N GLY A 23 -3.76 21.19 2.59
CA GLY A 23 -3.90 20.53 1.29
C GLY A 23 -5.11 19.60 1.19
N VAL A 24 -5.33 19.03 0.01
CA VAL A 24 -6.54 18.27 -0.34
C VAL A 24 -6.79 17.03 0.53
N PHE A 25 -5.76 16.53 1.22
CA PHE A 25 -5.86 15.39 2.12
C PHE A 25 -5.91 15.77 3.62
N SER A 26 -6.06 17.05 3.96
CA SER A 26 -6.01 17.52 5.36
C SER A 26 -7.09 16.93 6.26
N ASN A 27 -8.24 16.55 5.68
CA ASN A 27 -9.39 16.03 6.42
C ASN A 27 -9.53 14.51 6.33
N ILE A 28 -8.52 13.79 5.81
CA ILE A 28 -8.58 12.33 5.67
C ILE A 28 -8.12 11.65 6.96
N ASN A 29 -8.94 10.71 7.44
CA ASN A 29 -8.68 9.89 8.63
C ASN A 29 -8.21 8.49 8.26
N TYR A 30 -8.68 7.93 7.14
CA TYR A 30 -8.35 6.59 6.71
C TYR A 30 -8.10 6.51 5.20
N ILE A 31 -7.19 5.61 4.82
CA ILE A 31 -6.90 5.28 3.43
C ILE A 31 -7.15 3.79 3.27
N GLN A 32 -8.05 3.42 2.36
CA GLN A 32 -8.26 2.04 1.97
C GLN A 32 -7.57 1.77 0.64
N ARG A 33 -6.91 0.62 0.58
CA ARG A 33 -6.21 0.09 -0.59
C ARG A 33 -6.85 -1.22 -0.99
N VAL A 34 -7.38 -1.25 -2.20
CA VAL A 34 -8.10 -2.40 -2.79
C VAL A 34 -7.70 -2.56 -4.25
N ASP A 35 -8.18 -3.64 -4.88
CA ASP A 35 -7.89 -4.00 -6.27
C ASP A 35 -6.39 -3.99 -6.59
N THR A 36 -5.60 -4.48 -5.63
CA THR A 36 -4.16 -4.61 -5.75
C THR A 36 -3.80 -5.59 -6.87
N VAL A 37 -2.80 -5.24 -7.67
CA VAL A 37 -2.19 -6.11 -8.68
C VAL A 37 -0.67 -6.04 -8.52
N GLY A 38 -0.04 -7.19 -8.30
CA GLY A 38 1.41 -7.31 -8.08
C GLY A 38 1.87 -6.83 -6.69
N GLY A 39 3.13 -6.37 -6.64
CA GLY A 39 3.78 -5.87 -5.42
C GLY A 39 4.34 -6.92 -4.46
N GLN A 40 4.16 -8.22 -4.74
CA GLN A 40 4.78 -9.26 -3.91
C GLN A 40 6.30 -9.25 -4.00
N ALA A 41 6.94 -9.63 -2.90
CA ALA A 41 8.38 -9.81 -2.86
C ALA A 41 8.82 -10.77 -3.98
N PRO A 42 9.94 -10.50 -4.67
CA PRO A 42 10.49 -11.43 -5.65
C PRO A 42 10.73 -12.81 -5.01
N LYS A 43 10.52 -13.88 -5.78
CA LYS A 43 10.77 -15.26 -5.29
C LYS A 43 12.25 -15.54 -5.03
N VAL A 44 13.14 -14.72 -5.57
CA VAL A 44 14.59 -14.86 -5.51
C VAL A 44 15.17 -13.66 -4.77
N GLY A 45 16.31 -13.84 -4.13
CA GLY A 45 17.03 -12.74 -3.48
C GLY A 45 16.68 -12.50 -2.01
N CYS A 46 16.03 -13.46 -1.35
CA CYS A 46 15.84 -13.45 0.10
C CYS A 46 16.90 -14.33 0.81
N ASP A 47 18.18 -14.16 0.45
CA ASP A 47 19.33 -14.83 1.07
C ASP A 47 20.51 -13.86 1.28
N SER A 48 21.56 -14.31 1.97
CA SER A 48 22.71 -13.49 2.36
C SER A 48 23.48 -12.89 1.17
N SER A 49 23.40 -13.49 -0.01
CA SER A 49 24.08 -13.02 -1.22
C SER A 49 23.44 -11.74 -1.78
N TYR A 50 22.20 -11.44 -1.36
CA TYR A 50 21.42 -10.32 -1.86
C TYR A 50 21.28 -9.17 -0.85
N VAL A 51 21.98 -9.21 0.29
CA VAL A 51 21.98 -8.13 1.29
C VAL A 51 22.39 -6.79 0.64
N GLY A 52 21.58 -5.76 0.87
CA GLY A 52 21.81 -4.41 0.33
C GLY A 52 21.35 -4.21 -1.11
N ASN A 53 20.85 -5.25 -1.79
CA ASN A 53 20.27 -5.10 -3.13
C ASN A 53 18.81 -4.61 -3.05
N GLU A 54 18.45 -3.70 -3.95
CA GLU A 54 17.08 -3.24 -4.13
C GLU A 54 16.53 -3.71 -5.47
N VAL A 55 15.28 -4.18 -5.47
CA VAL A 55 14.58 -4.59 -6.68
C VAL A 55 13.26 -3.84 -6.78
N ARG A 56 13.00 -3.26 -7.95
CA ARG A 56 11.70 -2.64 -8.25
C ARG A 56 10.69 -3.71 -8.62
N VAL A 57 9.55 -3.71 -7.94
CA VAL A 57 8.43 -4.61 -8.22
C VAL A 57 7.25 -3.77 -8.69
N ASN A 58 6.70 -4.11 -9.86
CA ASN A 58 5.54 -3.43 -10.40
C ASN A 58 4.31 -3.70 -9.53
N TYR A 59 3.53 -2.65 -9.30
CA TYR A 59 2.36 -2.68 -8.45
C TYR A 59 1.36 -1.58 -8.83
N SER A 60 0.07 -1.91 -8.80
CA SER A 60 -1.03 -0.95 -8.91
C SER A 60 -2.15 -1.25 -7.90
N ALA A 61 -2.92 -0.24 -7.54
CA ALA A 61 -4.14 -0.39 -6.73
C ALA A 61 -5.07 0.81 -6.84
N ASN A 62 -6.30 0.60 -6.40
CA ASN A 62 -7.28 1.66 -6.17
C ASN A 62 -7.19 2.15 -4.72
N TYR A 63 -7.20 3.47 -4.55
CA TYR A 63 -7.13 4.13 -3.25
C TYR A 63 -8.39 4.93 -2.98
N TYR A 64 -9.04 4.62 -1.87
CA TYR A 64 -10.18 5.37 -1.35
C TYR A 64 -9.74 6.14 -0.10
N PHE A 65 -10.12 7.42 -0.03
CA PHE A 65 -9.77 8.32 1.05
C PHE A 65 -11.03 8.68 1.83
N TYR A 66 -11.04 8.35 3.12
CA TYR A 66 -12.17 8.61 4.01
C TYR A 66 -11.81 9.71 5.00
N GLY A 67 -12.60 10.77 5.00
CA GLY A 67 -12.49 11.88 5.93
C GLY A 67 -13.78 12.10 6.70
N ALA A 68 -13.75 13.04 7.65
CA ALA A 68 -14.97 13.55 8.24
C ALA A 68 -15.88 14.16 7.16
N ALA A 69 -17.20 13.95 7.28
CA ALA A 69 -18.16 14.71 6.50
C ALA A 69 -17.97 16.21 6.83
N GLN A 70 -17.95 17.03 5.79
CA GLN A 70 -17.71 18.47 5.89
C GLN A 70 -19.01 19.22 6.17
#